data_AF-K2CSR4-F1
#
_entry.id   AF-K2CSR4-F1
#
_cell.length_a   1.000
_cell.length_b   1.000
_cell.length_c   1.000
_cell.angle_alpha   90.00
_cell.angle_beta   90.00
_cell.angle_gamma   90.00
#
_symmetry.space_group_name_H-M   'P 1'
#
loop_
_entity.id
_entity.type
_entity.pdbx_description
1 polymer ?
#
loop_
_entity_poly.entity_id
_entity_poly.type
_entity_poly.pdbx_seq_one_letter_code
_entity_poly.pdbx_strand_id
1 'polypeptide(L)'
;MIFHNTQWVVALHAHTFLLTGVGTMLFAVIYTLVPMLTNLEFKYKKLVDWHLWLWLIGSVSMAYAMGWAGSKGMLRRTLYTGGEFTPFTLAAIIGGTILSIGFVIFLINLVSTLGLKNVFSLILPEKRLSKTVSVPEKE
;
A
#
# COMPACT_ATOMS: atom_id res chain seq x y z
N MET A 1 20.61 -18.30 18.45
CA MET A 1 19.24 -18.15 17.93
C MET A 1 19.27 -18.47 16.44
N ILE A 2 18.38 -19.32 15.93
CA ILE A 2 18.34 -19.71 14.51
C ILE A 2 17.13 -19.02 13.86
N PHE A 3 17.39 -18.04 12.99
CA PHE A 3 16.34 -17.30 12.26
C PHE A 3 16.11 -17.79 10.84
N HIS A 4 17.02 -18.62 10.32
CA HIS A 4 16.89 -19.14 8.97
C HIS A 4 15.57 -19.91 8.81
N ASN A 5 14.86 -19.64 7.71
CA ASN A 5 13.55 -20.20 7.39
C ASN A 5 12.41 -19.93 8.41
N THR A 6 12.57 -18.96 9.32
CA THR A 6 11.49 -18.54 10.24
C THR A 6 10.80 -17.26 9.77
N GLN A 7 9.62 -17.00 10.32
CA GLN A 7 8.84 -15.78 10.04
C GLN A 7 9.60 -14.51 10.37
N TRP A 8 10.65 -14.58 11.20
CA TRP A 8 11.49 -13.43 11.55
C TRP A 8 12.13 -12.79 10.31
N VAL A 9 12.65 -13.61 9.39
CA VAL A 9 13.31 -13.14 8.16
C VAL A 9 12.33 -12.42 7.23
N VAL A 10 11.08 -12.90 7.17
CA VAL A 10 10.08 -12.29 6.28
C VAL A 10 9.43 -11.10 6.95
N ALA A 11 9.00 -11.21 8.20
CA ALA A 11 8.25 -10.18 8.88
C ALA A 11 9.16 -9.03 9.35
N LEU A 12 10.07 -9.30 10.28
CA LEU A 12 10.86 -8.25 10.92
C LEU A 12 11.97 -7.72 10.01
N HIS A 13 12.59 -8.58 9.21
CA HIS A 13 13.58 -8.16 8.23
C HIS A 13 12.88 -7.65 6.96
N ALA A 14 12.36 -8.52 6.08
CA ALA A 14 11.90 -8.07 4.76
C ALA A 14 10.70 -7.10 4.78
N HIS A 15 9.61 -7.39 5.50
CA HIS A 15 8.40 -6.55 5.47
C HIS A 15 8.60 -5.20 6.15
N THR A 16 9.43 -5.10 7.20
CA THR A 16 9.79 -3.79 7.76
C THR A 16 10.49 -2.93 6.71
N PHE A 17 11.48 -3.46 5.99
CA PHE A 17 12.16 -2.71 4.94
C PHE A 17 11.25 -2.39 3.75
N LEU A 18 10.45 -3.35 3.29
CA LEU A 18 9.61 -3.18 2.10
C LEU A 18 8.38 -2.32 2.36
N LEU A 19 7.64 -2.56 3.44
CA LEU A 19 6.39 -1.84 3.72
C LEU A 19 6.65 -0.54 4.48
N THR A 20 7.38 -0.61 5.59
CA THR A 20 7.61 0.55 6.45
C THR A 20 8.70 1.47 5.89
N GLY A 21 9.70 0.93 5.19
CA GLY A 21 10.76 1.71 4.54
C GLY A 21 10.41 2.13 3.10
N VAL A 22 10.55 1.22 2.14
CA VAL A 22 10.38 1.51 0.71
C VAL A 22 8.95 1.94 0.38
N GLY A 23 7.94 1.28 0.95
CA GLY A 23 6.53 1.61 0.72
C GLY A 23 6.19 3.04 1.14
N THR A 24 6.59 3.45 2.34
CA THR A 24 6.36 4.83 2.81
C THR A 24 7.10 5.86 1.96
N MET A 25 8.33 5.56 1.54
CA MET A 25 9.08 6.40 0.60
C MET A 25 8.33 6.56 -0.73
N LEU A 26 7.82 5.47 -1.32
CA LEU A 26 7.05 5.54 -2.57
C LEU A 26 5.79 6.39 -2.41
N PHE A 27 5.08 6.28 -1.29
CA PHE A 27 3.93 7.13 -1.04
C PHE A 27 4.31 8.60 -0.89
N ALA A 28 5.41 8.92 -0.19
CA ALA A 28 5.90 10.29 -0.10
C ALA A 28 6.22 10.87 -1.48
N VAL A 29 6.89 10.08 -2.34
CA VAL A 29 7.17 10.45 -3.73
C VAL A 29 5.88 10.69 -4.52
N ILE A 30 4.85 9.85 -4.36
CA ILE A 30 3.57 10.05 -5.06
C ILE A 30 2.84 11.30 -4.56
N TYR A 31 2.77 11.51 -3.24
CA TYR A 31 2.11 12.69 -2.66
C TYR A 31 2.78 14.01 -3.04
N THR A 32 4.06 13.97 -3.40
CA THR A 32 4.82 15.15 -3.86
C THR A 32 4.77 15.32 -5.37
N LEU A 33 4.95 14.24 -6.14
CA LEU A 33 4.99 14.30 -7.61
C LEU A 33 3.61 14.53 -8.23
N VAL A 34 2.52 13.98 -7.66
CA VAL A 34 1.19 14.15 -8.26
C VAL A 34 0.81 15.64 -8.37
N PRO A 35 0.87 16.46 -7.31
CA PRO A 35 0.58 17.89 -7.42
C PRO A 35 1.54 18.62 -8.36
N MET A 36 2.83 18.24 -8.37
CA MET A 36 3.84 18.87 -9.22
C MET A 36 3.60 18.61 -10.71
N LEU A 37 3.16 17.40 -11.08
CA LEU A 37 2.98 17.01 -12.48
C LEU A 37 1.59 17.39 -13.02
N THR A 38 0.55 17.33 -12.20
CA THR A 38 -0.83 17.57 -12.66
C THR A 38 -1.38 18.93 -12.26
N ASN A 39 -0.69 19.70 -11.42
CA ASN A 39 -1.20 20.92 -10.78
C ASN A 39 -2.52 20.68 -10.01
N LEU A 40 -2.79 19.43 -9.59
CA LEU A 40 -3.98 19.06 -8.84
C LEU A 40 -3.59 18.79 -7.39
N GLU A 41 -4.14 19.54 -6.45
CA GLU A 41 -4.02 19.20 -5.03
C GLU A 41 -4.89 17.99 -4.67
N PHE A 42 -4.42 17.19 -3.72
CA PHE A 42 -5.20 16.08 -3.19
C PHE A 42 -6.51 16.57 -2.59
N LYS A 43 -7.62 16.03 -3.09
CA LYS A 43 -8.99 16.48 -2.76
C LYS A 43 -9.27 16.41 -1.25
N TYR A 44 -8.78 15.37 -0.58
CA TYR A 44 -9.02 15.15 0.84
C TYR A 44 -7.71 15.13 1.61
N LYS A 45 -7.26 16.28 2.12
CA LYS A 45 -6.01 16.42 2.89
C LYS A 45 -5.98 15.51 4.14
N LYS A 46 -7.09 15.41 4.87
CA LYS A 46 -7.20 14.51 6.05
C LYS A 46 -7.00 13.04 5.71
N LEU A 47 -7.36 12.59 4.51
CA LEU A 47 -7.16 11.19 4.11
C LEU A 47 -5.69 10.85 3.90
N VAL A 48 -4.84 11.84 3.60
CA VAL A 48 -3.39 11.68 3.53
C VAL A 48 -2.82 11.32 4.91
N ASP A 49 -3.23 12.06 5.94
CA ASP A 49 -2.81 11.81 7.33
C ASP A 49 -3.30 10.43 7.82
N TRP A 50 -4.57 10.11 7.56
CA TRP A 50 -5.12 8.79 7.88
C TRP A 50 -4.37 7.67 7.18
N HIS A 51 -4.08 7.82 5.89
CA HIS A 51 -3.29 6.84 5.16
C HIS A 51 -1.91 6.64 5.80
N LEU A 52 -1.19 7.73 6.12
CA LEU A 52 0.13 7.66 6.75
C LEU A 52 0.08 6.85 8.07
N TRP A 53 -0.84 7.21 8.97
CA TRP A 53 -0.92 6.58 10.28
C TRP A 53 -1.39 5.13 10.21
N LEU A 54 -2.41 4.82 9.40
CA LEU A 54 -2.89 3.44 9.24
C LEU A 54 -1.82 2.56 8.59
N TRP A 55 -1.08 3.08 7.61
CA TRP A 55 0.01 2.35 6.97
C TRP A 55 1.16 2.07 7.96
N LEU A 56 1.59 3.09 8.72
CA LEU A 56 2.67 2.95 9.70
C LEU A 56 2.28 2.00 10.84
N ILE A 57 1.15 2.22 11.48
CA ILE A 57 0.68 1.38 12.59
C ILE A 57 0.47 -0.05 12.09
N GLY A 58 -0.24 -0.23 10.97
CA GLY A 58 -0.51 -1.55 10.42
C GLY A 58 0.75 -2.31 10.03
N SER A 59 1.69 -1.67 9.31
CA SER A 59 2.94 -2.32 8.87
C SER A 59 3.83 -2.71 10.06
N VAL A 60 4.03 -1.80 11.02
CA VAL A 60 4.88 -2.04 12.19
C VAL A 60 4.27 -3.11 13.09
N SER A 61 2.97 -3.02 13.41
CA SER A 61 2.30 -4.00 14.27
C SER A 61 2.34 -5.40 13.65
N MET A 62 2.06 -5.53 12.34
CA MET A 62 2.12 -6.81 11.64
C MET A 62 3.54 -7.38 11.61
N ALA A 63 4.53 -6.58 11.21
CA ALA A 63 5.93 -7.00 11.10
C ALA A 63 6.49 -7.43 12.47
N TYR A 64 6.16 -6.68 13.52
CA TYR A 64 6.60 -6.99 14.88
C TYR A 64 5.96 -8.28 15.42
N ALA A 65 4.64 -8.45 15.28
CA ALA A 65 3.94 -9.63 15.78
C ALA A 65 4.46 -10.93 15.13
N MET A 66 4.60 -10.96 13.81
CA MET A 66 5.13 -12.12 13.10
C MET A 66 6.64 -12.28 13.27
N GLY A 67 7.36 -11.17 13.45
CA GLY A 67 8.78 -11.18 13.82
C GLY A 67 9.01 -11.91 15.14
N TRP A 68 8.18 -11.61 16.13
CA TRP A 68 8.21 -12.28 17.43
C TRP A 68 7.80 -13.76 17.30
N ALA A 69 6.77 -14.09 16.54
CA ALA A 69 6.42 -15.49 16.28
C ALA A 69 7.60 -16.27 15.65
N GLY A 70 8.31 -15.66 14.70
CA GLY A 70 9.49 -16.24 14.08
C GLY A 70 10.68 -16.39 15.02
N SER A 71 10.83 -15.49 16.00
CA SER A 71 11.87 -15.62 17.05
C SER A 71 11.56 -16.77 18.01
N LYS A 72 10.28 -17.14 18.14
CA LYS A 72 9.80 -18.34 18.86
C LYS A 72 9.77 -19.61 18.01
N GLY A 73 10.31 -19.58 16.78
CA GLY A 73 10.45 -20.77 15.94
C GLY A 73 9.33 -21.00 14.91
N MET A 74 8.43 -20.04 14.69
CA MET A 74 7.43 -20.16 13.62
C MET A 74 8.12 -20.21 12.25
N LEU A 75 8.01 -21.34 11.57
CA LEU A 75 8.56 -21.54 10.23
C LEU A 75 7.76 -20.77 9.18
N ARG A 76 8.44 -20.43 8.09
CA ARG A 76 7.80 -19.85 6.91
C ARG A 76 7.06 -20.94 6.14
N ARG A 77 5.97 -20.56 5.48
CA ARG A 77 5.22 -21.42 4.54
C ARG A 77 4.68 -22.72 5.17
N THR A 78 4.46 -22.70 6.49
CA THR A 78 3.88 -23.82 7.25
C THR A 78 2.56 -23.39 7.87
N LEU A 79 1.57 -24.28 7.80
CA LEU A 79 0.28 -24.12 8.46
C LEU A 79 0.33 -24.75 9.85
N TYR A 80 0.03 -23.94 10.87
CA TYR A 80 -0.01 -24.39 12.26
C TYR A 80 -1.48 -24.48 12.70
N THR A 81 -1.96 -25.70 12.93
CA THR A 81 -3.36 -25.98 13.34
C THR A 81 -3.51 -26.20 14.84
N GLY A 82 -2.41 -26.45 15.56
CA GLY A 82 -2.39 -26.68 17.02
C GLY A 82 -2.54 -25.41 17.87
N GLY A 83 -2.63 -24.24 17.24
CA GLY A 83 -2.88 -22.97 17.93
C GLY A 83 -1.66 -22.29 18.55
N GLU A 84 -0.47 -22.85 18.39
CA GLU A 84 0.78 -22.41 19.04
C GLU A 84 1.14 -20.94 18.73
N PHE A 85 0.78 -20.47 17.53
CA PHE A 85 1.05 -19.11 17.07
C PHE A 85 -0.20 -18.23 16.90
N THR A 86 -1.39 -18.72 17.29
CA THR A 86 -2.67 -18.04 17.08
C THR A 86 -2.68 -16.58 17.57
N PRO A 87 -2.18 -16.23 18.77
CA PRO A 87 -2.19 -14.85 19.22
C PRO A 87 -1.35 -13.92 18.33
N PHE A 88 -0.20 -14.40 17.86
CA PHE A 88 0.68 -13.63 16.96
C PHE A 88 0.07 -13.48 15.58
N THR A 89 -0.50 -14.56 15.04
CA THR A 89 -1.17 -14.52 13.74
C THR A 89 -2.40 -13.62 13.78
N LEU A 90 -3.18 -13.63 14.86
CA LEU A 90 -4.32 -12.73 15.03
C LEU A 90 -3.88 -11.26 15.10
N ALA A 91 -2.86 -10.95 15.90
CA ALA A 91 -2.30 -9.59 15.95
C ALA A 91 -1.77 -9.14 14.57
N ALA A 92 -1.14 -10.05 13.83
CA ALA A 92 -0.67 -9.79 12.47
C ALA A 92 -1.81 -9.55 11.48
N ILE A 93 -2.90 -10.32 11.56
CA ILE A 93 -4.10 -10.12 10.74
C ILE A 93 -4.72 -8.75 11.03
N ILE A 94 -4.82 -8.35 12.31
CA ILE A 94 -5.32 -7.03 12.69
C ILE A 94 -4.42 -5.94 12.10
N GLY A 95 -3.10 -6.02 12.29
CA GLY A 95 -2.15 -5.06 11.72
C GLY A 95 -2.21 -5.00 10.19
N GLY A 96 -2.25 -6.15 9.52
CA GLY A 96 -2.37 -6.26 8.07
C GLY A 96 -3.70 -5.71 7.54
N THR A 97 -4.78 -5.84 8.31
CA THR A 97 -6.10 -5.27 7.96
C THR A 97 -6.07 -3.75 8.09
N ILE A 98 -5.49 -3.20 9.17
CA ILE A 98 -5.30 -1.75 9.35
C ILE A 98 -4.48 -1.17 8.20
N LEU A 99 -3.36 -1.83 7.84
CA LEU A 99 -2.53 -1.47 6.69
C LEU A 99 -3.34 -1.47 5.39
N SER A 100 -4.13 -2.52 5.17
CA SER A 100 -4.95 -2.67 3.95
C SER A 100 -6.00 -1.57 3.84
N ILE A 101 -6.63 -1.18 4.96
CA ILE A 101 -7.57 -0.05 5.01
C ILE A 101 -6.85 1.26 4.66
N GLY A 102 -5.65 1.49 5.22
CA GLY A 102 -4.81 2.63 4.86
C GLY A 102 -4.53 2.68 3.36
N PHE A 103 -4.16 1.55 2.76
CA PHE A 103 -3.90 1.45 1.33
C PHE A 103 -5.13 1.77 0.47
N VAL A 104 -6.31 1.28 0.87
CA VAL A 104 -7.58 1.59 0.19
C VAL A 104 -7.90 3.09 0.26
N ILE A 105 -7.66 3.73 1.41
CA ILE A 105 -7.84 5.19 1.57
C ILE A 105 -6.92 5.96 0.62
N PHE A 106 -5.65 5.54 0.47
CA PHE A 106 -4.73 6.12 -0.49
C PHE A 106 -5.26 6.00 -1.93
N LEU A 107 -5.69 4.80 -2.35
CA LEU A 107 -6.24 4.58 -3.69
C LEU A 107 -7.47 5.46 -3.96
N ILE A 108 -8.41 5.54 -3.01
CA ILE A 108 -9.59 6.39 -3.13
C ILE A 108 -9.19 7.85 -3.31
N ASN A 109 -8.24 8.36 -2.52
CA ASN A 109 -7.81 9.75 -2.60
C ASN A 109 -7.05 10.05 -3.90
N LEU A 110 -6.19 9.13 -4.34
CA LEU A 110 -5.43 9.25 -5.59
C LEU A 110 -6.36 9.25 -6.82
N VAL A 111 -7.26 8.27 -6.91
CA VAL A 111 -8.20 8.14 -8.02
C VAL A 111 -9.20 9.30 -8.05
N SER A 112 -9.63 9.79 -6.88
CA SER A 112 -10.50 10.97 -6.78
C SER A 112 -9.81 12.26 -7.22
N THR A 113 -8.50 12.37 -7.00
CA THR A 113 -7.69 13.53 -7.41
C THR A 113 -7.42 13.52 -8.91
N LEU A 114 -6.98 12.39 -9.45
CA LEU A 114 -6.64 12.26 -10.88
C LEU A 114 -7.87 12.17 -11.80
N GLY A 115 -9.00 11.69 -11.27
CA GLY A 115 -10.22 11.44 -12.02
C GLY A 115 -10.17 10.09 -12.77
N LEU A 116 -11.27 9.34 -12.73
CA LEU A 116 -11.38 8.01 -13.35
C LEU A 116 -10.98 8.03 -14.83
N LYS A 117 -11.35 9.07 -15.57
CA LYS A 117 -11.06 9.17 -17.01
C LYS A 117 -9.55 9.18 -17.31
N ASN A 118 -8.77 9.90 -16.51
CA ASN A 118 -7.31 9.97 -16.68
C ASN A 118 -6.62 8.68 -16.23
N VAL A 119 -7.19 7.99 -15.23
CA VAL A 119 -6.68 6.68 -14.80
C VAL A 119 -6.96 5.61 -15.86
N PHE A 120 -8.16 5.61 -16.45
CA PHE A 120 -8.51 4.68 -17.52
C PHE A 120 -7.78 4.96 -18.84
N SER A 121 -7.40 6.20 -19.13
CA SER A 121 -6.59 6.51 -20.31
C SER A 121 -5.15 6.00 -20.23
N LEU A 122 -4.66 5.63 -19.03
CA LEU A 122 -3.37 4.94 -18.89
C LEU A 122 -3.45 3.46 -19.32
N ILE A 123 -4.65 2.88 -19.31
CA ILE A 123 -4.90 1.46 -19.61
C ILE A 123 -5.50 1.30 -21.01
N LEU A 124 -6.33 2.24 -21.47
CA LEU A 124 -6.91 2.23 -22.81
C LEU A 124 -6.05 3.02 -23.81
N PRO A 125 -5.71 2.44 -24.98
CA PRO A 125 -4.92 3.14 -25.99
C PRO A 125 -5.67 4.37 -26.55
N GLU A 126 -4.95 5.49 -26.70
CA GLU A 126 -5.40 6.82 -27.15
C GLU A 126 -6.19 6.84 -28.48
N LYS A 127 -6.17 5.76 -29.26
CA LYS A 127 -6.70 5.68 -30.62
C LYS A 127 -8.22 5.93 -30.76
N ARG A 128 -8.95 6.07 -29.65
CA ARG A 128 -10.38 6.45 -29.65
C ARG A 128 -10.68 7.91 -29.28
N LEU A 129 -9.71 8.69 -28.81
CA LEU A 129 -9.93 10.08 -28.39
C LEU A 129 -9.75 11.11 -29.52
N SER A 130 -9.08 10.76 -30.63
CA SER A 130 -8.84 11.70 -31.75
C SER A 130 -10.06 11.95 -32.64
N LYS A 131 -11.16 11.21 -32.47
CA LYS A 131 -12.31 11.31 -33.39
C LYS A 131 -13.28 12.45 -33.09
N THR A 132 -13.08 13.20 -32.00
CA THR A 132 -14.03 14.24 -31.56
C THR A 132 -13.57 15.67 -31.81
N VAL A 133 -12.36 15.88 -32.37
CA VAL A 133 -11.89 17.22 -32.75
C VAL A 133 -11.86 17.34 -34.27
N SER A 134 -13.04 17.33 -34.89
CA SER A 134 -13.21 17.94 -36.21
C SER A 134 -13.34 19.45 -35.99
N VAL A 135 -12.21 20.16 -36.12
CA VAL A 135 -12.22 21.62 -36.27
C VAL A 135 -12.99 21.95 -37.55
N PRO A 136 -14.01 22.83 -37.53
CA PRO A 136 -14.66 23.25 -38.75
C PRO A 136 -13.68 24.15 -39.51
N GLU A 137 -13.27 23.68 -40.69
CA GLU A 137 -12.55 24.46 -41.68
C GLU A 137 -13.46 25.61 -42.11
N LYS A 138 -13.04 26.84 -41.79
CA LYS A 138 -13.69 28.06 -42.29
C LYS A 138 -13.11 28.35 -43.67
N GLU A 139 -13.94 28.19 -44.71
CA GLU A 139 -13.85 28.99 -45.93
C GLU A 139 -14.84 30.16 -45.85
#